data_AF-A0A3D3FMA7-F1
#
_entry.id   AF-A0A3D3FMA7-F1
#
_cell.length_a   1.000
_cell.length_b   1.000
_cell.length_c   1.000
_cell.angle_alpha   90.00
_cell.angle_beta   90.00
_cell.angle_gamma   90.00
#
_symmetry.space_group_name_H-M   'P 1'
#
loop_
_entity.id
_entity.type
_entity.pdbx_description
1 polymer ?
#
loop_
_entity_poly.entity_id
_entity_poly.type
_entity_poly.pdbx_seq_one_letter_code
_entity_poly.pdbx_strand_id
1 'polypeptide(L)'
;MRKSRVLQVGAWYHVTAQTHRKELTLNPSRAKVLFLGVVSRAKKRFSFSIDNFSVMGSHVHFIVKPADNANLSRIMQWILSVFAMDYNRSHGVIGHFWAGRFFSRILGNLSDYLRTFEYIDENPVKAGLIDFRWNWRYGGLYHRRRGRGDIVGPLPFWLAVLLPAHSTRHIGKIEARR
;
A
#
# COMPACT_ATOMS: atom_id res chain seq x y z
N MET A 1 -10.97 -22.12 16.66
CA MET A 1 -10.63 -20.70 16.92
C MET A 1 -9.31 -20.37 16.20
N ARG A 2 -9.27 -19.37 15.30
CA ARG A 2 -8.02 -19.03 14.58
C ARG A 2 -7.08 -18.23 15.48
N LYS A 3 -5.79 -18.58 15.46
CA LYS A 3 -4.72 -18.01 16.30
C LYS A 3 -4.66 -16.47 16.16
N SER A 4 -4.51 -15.78 17.29
CA SER A 4 -4.31 -14.33 17.30
C SER A 4 -3.02 -13.97 16.55
N ARG A 5 -3.00 -12.81 15.88
CA ARG A 5 -1.78 -12.34 15.20
C ARG A 5 -0.74 -11.98 16.27
N VAL A 6 0.48 -12.49 16.10
CA VAL A 6 1.61 -12.04 16.91
C VAL A 6 1.93 -10.61 16.48
N LEU A 7 1.75 -9.67 17.39
CA LEU A 7 2.16 -8.28 17.21
C LEU A 7 3.44 -8.06 18.00
N GLN A 8 4.47 -7.60 17.32
CA GLN A 8 5.73 -7.18 17.88
C GLN A 8 5.88 -5.67 17.76
N VAL A 9 6.23 -5.03 18.87
CA VAL A 9 6.50 -3.59 18.95
C VAL A 9 7.68 -3.24 18.05
N GLY A 10 7.60 -2.11 17.35
CA GLY A 10 8.65 -1.63 16.44
C GLY A 10 8.82 -2.42 15.13
N ALA A 11 8.05 -3.50 14.91
CA ALA A 11 8.20 -4.35 13.73
C ALA A 11 7.56 -3.76 12.47
N TRP A 12 8.15 -4.09 11.32
CA TRP A 12 7.54 -3.89 10.02
C TRP A 12 6.74 -5.12 9.60
N TYR A 13 5.61 -4.88 8.94
CA TYR A 13 4.72 -5.93 8.48
C TYR A 13 4.50 -5.84 6.98
N HIS A 14 4.72 -6.95 6.27
CA HIS A 14 4.15 -7.12 4.94
C HIS A 14 2.68 -7.47 5.09
N VAL A 15 1.82 -6.65 4.51
CA VAL A 15 0.37 -6.80 4.58
C VAL A 15 -0.20 -6.94 3.17
N THR A 16 -1.12 -7.90 3.01
CA THR A 16 -1.86 -8.10 1.77
C THR A 16 -3.35 -8.22 2.05
N ALA A 17 -4.20 -7.57 1.26
CA ALA A 17 -5.63 -7.80 1.28
C ALA A 17 -6.14 -8.06 -0.14
N GLN A 18 -7.01 -9.06 -0.29
CA GLN A 18 -7.51 -9.55 -1.57
C GLN A 18 -9.01 -9.26 -1.71
N THR A 19 -9.44 -8.81 -2.88
CA THR A 19 -10.85 -8.67 -3.25
C THR A 19 -11.55 -10.02 -3.21
N HIS A 20 -12.85 -10.01 -2.95
CA HIS A 20 -13.68 -11.20 -2.95
C HIS A 20 -13.53 -11.95 -4.30
N ARG A 21 -13.35 -13.27 -4.24
CA ARG A 21 -13.09 -14.15 -5.41
C ARG A 21 -11.95 -13.69 -6.35
N LYS A 22 -11.01 -12.86 -5.86
CA LYS A 22 -9.94 -12.24 -6.66
C LYS A 22 -10.45 -11.41 -7.84
N GLU A 23 -11.68 -10.92 -7.78
CA GLU A 23 -12.28 -10.07 -8.81
C GLU A 23 -11.46 -8.79 -9.01
N LEU A 24 -11.44 -8.28 -10.23
CA LEU A 24 -10.68 -7.08 -10.61
C LEU A 24 -11.38 -5.77 -10.21
N THR A 25 -12.07 -5.74 -9.08
CA THR A 25 -12.87 -4.59 -8.60
C THR A 25 -12.01 -3.38 -8.24
N LEU A 26 -10.71 -3.55 -7.98
CA LEU A 26 -9.76 -2.45 -7.83
C LEU A 26 -9.11 -2.02 -9.15
N ASN A 27 -9.43 -2.65 -10.29
CA ASN A 27 -8.83 -2.28 -11.58
C ASN A 27 -9.12 -0.84 -12.01
N PRO A 28 -10.36 -0.31 -11.88
CA PRO A 28 -10.64 1.08 -12.23
C PRO A 28 -9.83 2.08 -11.41
N SER A 29 -9.30 3.11 -12.08
CA SER A 29 -8.54 4.20 -11.43
C SER A 29 -9.29 4.86 -10.27
N ARG A 30 -10.61 5.03 -10.43
CA ARG A 30 -11.51 5.61 -9.42
C ARG A 30 -11.53 4.79 -8.12
N ALA A 31 -11.56 3.46 -8.23
CA ALA A 31 -11.50 2.57 -7.07
C ALA A 31 -10.17 2.68 -6.33
N LYS A 32 -9.05 2.73 -7.07
CA LYS A 32 -7.72 2.92 -6.47
C LYS A 32 -7.57 4.27 -5.79
N VAL A 33 -8.07 5.34 -6.42
CA VAL A 33 -8.07 6.70 -5.83
C VAL A 33 -8.91 6.74 -4.56
N LEU A 34 -10.11 6.15 -4.57
CA LEU A 34 -10.96 6.02 -3.38
C LEU A 34 -10.21 5.29 -2.26
N PHE A 35 -9.57 4.15 -2.57
CA PHE A 35 -8.80 3.37 -1.61
C PHE A 35 -7.66 4.18 -0.99
N LEU A 36 -6.86 4.89 -1.80
CA LEU A 36 -5.79 5.76 -1.30
C LEU A 36 -6.34 6.91 -0.45
N GLY A 37 -7.49 7.47 -0.80
CA GLY A 37 -8.21 8.44 0.02
C GLY A 37 -8.54 7.88 1.41
N VAL A 38 -9.03 6.64 1.49
CA VAL A 38 -9.28 5.96 2.78
C VAL A 38 -7.99 5.78 3.57
N VAL A 39 -6.90 5.35 2.93
CA VAL A 39 -5.60 5.19 3.62
C VAL A 39 -5.09 6.53 4.16
N SER A 40 -5.23 7.62 3.41
CA SER A 40 -4.88 8.96 3.88
C SER A 40 -5.71 9.37 5.11
N ARG A 41 -7.02 9.09 5.12
CA ARG A 41 -7.86 9.31 6.31
C ARG A 41 -7.43 8.43 7.50
N ALA A 42 -7.00 7.19 7.25
CA ALA A 42 -6.49 6.31 8.31
C ALA A 42 -5.25 6.90 8.97
N LYS A 43 -4.31 7.47 8.19
CA LYS A 43 -3.11 8.13 8.73
C LYS A 43 -3.41 9.35 9.60
N LYS A 44 -4.57 10.00 9.41
CA LYS A 44 -5.04 11.08 10.31
C LYS A 44 -5.66 10.54 11.60
N ARG A 45 -6.13 9.28 11.60
CA ARG A 45 -6.84 8.65 12.71
C ARG A 45 -5.95 7.79 13.60
N PHE A 46 -4.91 7.18 13.03
CA PHE A 46 -4.04 6.23 13.72
C PHE A 46 -2.57 6.59 13.49
N SER A 47 -1.74 6.30 14.49
CA SER A 47 -0.29 6.51 14.42
C SER A 47 0.40 5.29 13.79
N PHE A 48 0.78 5.40 12.52
CA PHE A 48 1.56 4.39 11.79
C PHE A 48 2.24 4.97 10.55
N SER A 49 3.30 4.30 10.07
CA SER A 49 3.92 4.59 8.78
C SER A 49 3.59 3.50 7.74
N ILE A 50 3.62 3.92 6.47
CA ILE A 50 3.67 3.02 5.33
C ILE A 50 4.98 3.32 4.61
N ASP A 51 5.83 2.31 4.50
CA ASP A 51 7.14 2.44 3.88
C ASP A 51 7.07 2.15 2.38
N ASN A 52 6.25 1.19 1.96
CA ASN A 52 5.92 0.98 0.55
C ASN A 52 4.50 0.43 0.40
N PHE A 53 3.93 0.57 -0.79
CA PHE A 53 2.64 -0.02 -1.14
C PHE A 53 2.48 -0.22 -2.64
N SER A 54 1.52 -1.06 -3.01
CA SER A 54 0.99 -1.14 -4.38
C SER A 54 -0.48 -1.54 -4.35
N VAL A 55 -1.34 -0.79 -5.04
CA VAL A 55 -2.76 -1.11 -5.22
C VAL A 55 -2.94 -1.77 -6.57
N MET A 56 -3.11 -3.09 -6.60
CA MET A 56 -3.27 -3.90 -7.82
C MET A 56 -4.75 -3.97 -8.24
N GLY A 57 -5.06 -4.76 -9.27
CA GLY A 57 -6.44 -4.93 -9.76
C GLY A 57 -7.35 -5.73 -8.83
N SER A 58 -6.80 -6.71 -8.11
CA SER A 58 -7.56 -7.61 -7.22
C SER A 58 -7.04 -7.64 -5.78
N HIS A 59 -5.97 -6.93 -5.47
CA HIS A 59 -5.37 -6.97 -4.14
C HIS A 59 -4.52 -5.72 -3.90
N VAL A 60 -4.09 -5.56 -2.65
CA VAL A 60 -3.22 -4.47 -2.23
C VAL A 60 -2.07 -5.04 -1.42
N HIS A 61 -0.89 -4.45 -1.57
CA HIS A 61 0.28 -4.74 -0.75
C HIS A 61 0.72 -3.50 0.01
N PHE A 62 1.19 -3.70 1.24
CA PHE A 62 1.82 -2.67 2.06
C PHE A 62 3.04 -3.21 2.83
N ILE A 63 3.98 -2.32 3.11
CA ILE A 63 4.88 -2.44 4.26
C ILE A 63 4.41 -1.42 5.30
N VAL A 64 3.87 -1.91 6.41
CA VAL A 64 3.29 -1.08 7.48
C VAL A 64 4.14 -1.19 8.74
N LYS A 65 4.37 -0.06 9.41
CA LYS A 65 4.94 -0.02 10.75
C LYS A 65 4.00 0.74 11.69
N PRO A 66 3.23 0.05 12.54
CA PRO A 66 2.48 0.70 13.61
C PRO A 66 3.43 1.43 14.58
N ALA A 67 2.98 2.54 15.17
CA ALA A 67 3.64 3.10 16.34
C ALA A 67 3.50 2.14 17.55
N ASP A 68 4.30 2.34 18.59
CA ASP A 68 4.41 1.40 19.71
C ASP A 68 3.08 1.15 20.45
N ASN A 69 2.21 2.16 20.51
CA ASN A 69 0.87 2.07 21.11
C ASN A 69 -0.25 1.76 20.09
N ALA A 70 0.08 1.55 18.81
CA ALA A 70 -0.88 1.33 17.75
C ALA A 70 -1.01 -0.16 17.39
N ASN A 71 -2.22 -0.57 17.00
CA ASN A 71 -2.51 -1.97 16.68
C ASN A 71 -2.73 -2.15 15.18
N LEU A 72 -1.88 -2.94 14.53
CA LEU A 72 -1.98 -3.25 13.10
C LEU A 72 -3.36 -3.77 12.69
N SER A 73 -3.95 -4.65 13.50
CA SER A 73 -5.27 -5.23 13.19
C SER A 73 -6.36 -4.18 13.22
N ARG A 74 -6.32 -3.24 14.17
CA ARG A 74 -7.30 -2.13 14.23
C ARG A 74 -7.14 -1.17 13.05
N ILE A 75 -5.91 -0.82 12.69
CA ILE A 75 -5.61 0.04 11.53
C ILE A 75 -6.15 -0.59 10.25
N MET A 76 -5.76 -1.83 9.96
CA MET A 76 -6.14 -2.51 8.73
C MET A 76 -7.63 -2.86 8.69
N GLN A 77 -8.23 -3.23 9.82
CA GLN A 77 -9.69 -3.42 9.89
C GLN A 77 -10.41 -2.13 9.51
N TRP A 78 -10.00 -0.99 10.06
CA TRP A 78 -10.62 0.28 9.74
C TRP A 78 -10.46 0.65 8.26
N ILE A 79 -9.25 0.54 7.69
CA ILE A 79 -8.99 0.83 6.27
C ILE A 79 -9.89 -0.02 5.37
N LEU A 80 -9.91 -1.33 5.58
CA LEU A 80 -10.63 -2.25 4.71
C LEU A 80 -12.14 -2.11 4.85
N SER A 81 -12.65 -1.93 6.08
CA SER A 81 -14.08 -1.74 6.32
C SER A 81 -14.59 -0.43 5.74
N VAL A 82 -13.88 0.68 5.98
CA VAL A 82 -14.30 2.00 5.48
C VAL A 82 -14.28 2.03 3.95
N PHE A 83 -13.23 1.48 3.33
CA PHE A 83 -13.20 1.40 1.87
C PHE A 83 -14.34 0.53 1.32
N ALA A 84 -14.60 -0.64 1.91
CA ALA A 84 -15.68 -1.51 1.44
C ALA A 84 -17.05 -0.81 1.53
N MET A 85 -17.31 -0.06 2.61
CA MET A 85 -18.54 0.72 2.77
C MET A 85 -18.65 1.83 1.71
N ASP A 86 -17.59 2.62 1.51
CA ASP A 86 -17.58 3.72 0.53
C ASP A 86 -17.74 3.18 -0.91
N TYR A 87 -17.05 2.09 -1.23
CA TYR A 87 -17.14 1.44 -2.55
C TYR A 87 -18.54 0.89 -2.80
N ASN A 88 -19.07 0.09 -1.86
CA ASN A 88 -20.38 -0.53 -2.00
C ASN A 88 -21.49 0.51 -2.13
N ARG A 89 -21.45 1.57 -1.31
CA ARG A 89 -22.40 2.69 -1.38
C ARG A 89 -22.35 3.39 -2.74
N SER A 90 -21.15 3.68 -3.25
CA SER A 90 -20.99 4.39 -4.52
C SER A 90 -21.34 3.56 -5.76
N HIS A 91 -21.37 2.22 -5.65
CA HIS A 91 -21.68 1.31 -6.76
C HIS A 91 -23.04 0.60 -6.61
N GLY A 92 -23.80 0.86 -5.53
CA GLY A 92 -25.08 0.19 -5.27
C GLY A 92 -24.95 -1.32 -5.03
N VAL A 93 -23.80 -1.80 -4.56
CA VAL A 93 -23.53 -3.24 -4.37
C VAL A 93 -23.76 -3.63 -2.91
N ILE A 94 -24.35 -4.81 -2.69
CA ILE A 94 -24.53 -5.43 -1.38
C ILE A 94 -23.58 -6.63 -1.27
N GLY A 95 -22.93 -6.82 -0.12
CA GLY A 95 -22.08 -7.97 0.17
C GLY A 95 -20.62 -7.63 0.47
N HIS A 96 -19.78 -8.67 0.46
CA HIS A 96 -18.37 -8.55 0.84
C HIS A 96 -17.51 -8.03 -0.31
N PHE A 97 -16.80 -6.92 -0.09
CA PHE A 97 -15.79 -6.44 -1.04
C PHE A 97 -14.50 -7.26 -0.96
N TRP A 98 -14.04 -7.59 0.25
CA TRP A 98 -12.80 -8.32 0.50
C TRP A 98 -13.08 -9.82 0.66
N ALA A 99 -12.13 -10.67 0.27
CA ALA A 99 -12.24 -12.12 0.43
C ALA A 99 -12.26 -12.57 1.90
N GLY A 100 -11.83 -11.70 2.82
CA GLY A 100 -11.78 -11.97 4.24
C GLY A 100 -10.81 -11.06 4.96
N ARG A 101 -10.19 -11.57 6.03
CA ARG A 101 -9.16 -10.85 6.78
C ARG A 101 -7.90 -10.68 5.93
N PHE A 102 -7.21 -9.55 6.10
CA PHE A 102 -5.89 -9.34 5.52
C PHE A 102 -4.87 -10.39 6.03
N PHE A 103 -3.93 -10.74 5.15
CA PHE A 103 -2.71 -11.46 5.50
C PHE A 103 -1.67 -10.48 6.04
N SER A 104 -0.89 -10.91 7.04
CA SER A 104 0.25 -10.15 7.53
C SER A 104 1.36 -11.06 8.02
N ARG A 105 2.61 -10.69 7.78
CA ARG A 105 3.80 -11.32 8.38
C ARG A 105 4.80 -10.25 8.82
N ILE A 106 5.56 -10.53 9.87
CA ILE A 106 6.67 -9.68 10.30
C ILE A 106 7.81 -9.78 9.28
N LEU A 107 8.45 -8.66 8.97
CA LEU A 107 9.69 -8.59 8.20
C LEU A 107 10.85 -8.65 9.19
N GLY A 108 11.40 -9.85 9.39
CA GLY A 108 12.25 -10.16 10.54
C GLY A 108 13.68 -9.64 10.46
N ASN A 109 14.15 -9.28 9.26
CA ASN A 109 15.49 -8.74 9.04
C ASN A 109 15.55 -7.83 7.82
N LEU A 110 16.68 -7.14 7.64
CA LEU A 110 16.86 -6.17 6.56
C LEU A 110 16.74 -6.80 5.16
N SER A 111 17.25 -8.02 4.96
CA SER A 111 17.16 -8.69 3.65
C SER A 111 15.71 -9.00 3.26
N ASP A 112 14.91 -9.53 4.19
CA ASP A 112 13.48 -9.79 3.99
C ASP A 112 12.69 -8.49 3.75
N TYR A 113 13.04 -7.44 4.49
CA TYR A 113 12.48 -6.11 4.29
C TYR A 113 12.75 -5.58 2.87
N LEU A 114 14.01 -5.53 2.44
CA LEU A 114 14.39 -5.02 1.11
C LEU A 114 13.80 -5.85 -0.03
N ARG A 115 13.82 -7.18 0.10
CA ARG A 115 13.22 -8.08 -0.90
C ARG A 115 11.71 -7.86 -1.03
N THR A 116 11.02 -7.68 0.09
CA THR A 116 9.58 -7.37 0.08
C THR A 116 9.33 -5.99 -0.53
N PHE A 117 10.19 -5.03 -0.21
CA PHE A 117 10.11 -3.68 -0.75
C PHE A 117 10.16 -3.69 -2.28
N GLU A 118 11.18 -4.33 -2.85
CA GLU A 118 11.34 -4.46 -4.29
C GLU A 118 10.25 -5.31 -4.93
N TYR A 119 9.85 -6.41 -4.29
CA TYR A 119 8.72 -7.22 -4.75
C TYR A 119 7.44 -6.40 -4.95
N ILE A 120 7.15 -5.46 -4.04
CA ILE A 120 5.98 -4.58 -4.14
C ILE A 120 6.09 -3.63 -5.33
N ASP A 121 7.28 -3.07 -5.59
CA ASP A 121 7.51 -2.18 -6.73
C ASP A 121 7.45 -2.92 -8.07
N GLU A 122 7.92 -4.16 -8.12
CA GLU A 122 7.95 -4.99 -9.33
C GLU A 122 6.60 -5.65 -9.66
N ASN A 123 5.66 -5.68 -8.71
CA ASN A 123 4.37 -6.35 -8.89
C ASN A 123 3.59 -5.88 -10.13
N PRO A 124 3.42 -4.57 -10.35
CA PRO A 124 2.75 -4.05 -11.54
C PRO A 124 3.43 -4.43 -12.86
N VAL A 125 4.77 -4.50 -12.87
CA VAL A 125 5.56 -4.90 -14.05
C VAL A 125 5.35 -6.38 -14.34
N LYS A 126 5.49 -7.23 -13.32
CA LYS A 126 5.27 -8.68 -13.43
C LYS A 126 3.86 -9.05 -13.83
N ALA A 127 2.88 -8.19 -13.50
CA ALA A 127 1.48 -8.35 -13.91
C ALA A 127 1.19 -7.78 -15.31
N GLY A 128 2.18 -7.25 -16.03
CA GLY A 128 2.01 -6.68 -17.37
C GLY A 128 1.20 -5.37 -17.40
N LEU A 129 1.09 -4.65 -16.28
CA LEU A 129 0.29 -3.42 -16.19
C LEU A 129 1.06 -2.18 -16.66
N ILE A 130 2.39 -2.22 -16.58
CA ILE A 130 3.32 -1.16 -16.97
C ILE A 130 4.68 -1.77 -17.34
N ASP A 131 5.47 -1.08 -18.16
CA ASP A 131 6.82 -1.54 -18.52
C ASP A 131 7.88 -1.23 -17.45
N PHE A 132 7.68 -0.15 -16.68
CA PHE A 132 8.65 0.32 -15.69
C PHE A 132 7.98 0.62 -14.35
N ARG A 133 8.54 0.10 -13.25
CA ARG A 133 7.99 0.25 -11.88
C ARG A 133 7.67 1.69 -11.47
N TRP A 134 8.47 2.67 -11.91
CA TRP A 134 8.24 4.09 -11.60
C TRP A 134 7.03 4.71 -12.30
N ASN A 135 6.39 4.02 -13.24
CA ASN A 135 5.15 4.47 -13.90
C ASN A 135 3.89 4.08 -13.11
N TRP A 136 4.01 3.26 -12.06
CA TRP A 136 2.84 2.82 -11.30
C TRP A 136 2.28 3.92 -10.40
N ARG A 137 1.29 4.67 -10.90
CA ARG A 137 0.65 5.78 -10.19
C ARG A 137 0.02 5.40 -8.84
N TYR A 138 -0.18 4.11 -8.60
CA TYR A 138 -0.81 3.55 -7.41
C TYR A 138 0.18 2.73 -6.55
N GLY A 139 1.47 3.07 -6.64
CA GLY A 139 2.54 2.48 -5.83
C GLY A 139 3.37 3.54 -5.09
N GLY A 140 4.04 3.10 -4.03
CA GLY A 140 4.87 3.96 -3.17
C GLY A 140 6.04 4.62 -3.91
N LEU A 141 6.68 3.90 -4.85
CA LEU A 141 7.76 4.44 -5.67
C LEU A 141 7.34 5.70 -6.45
N TYR A 142 6.21 5.63 -7.16
CA TYR A 142 5.69 6.79 -7.89
C TYR A 142 5.38 7.96 -6.95
N HIS A 143 4.73 7.67 -5.82
CA HIS A 143 4.39 8.70 -4.83
C HIS A 143 5.63 9.42 -4.32
N ARG A 144 6.70 8.70 -3.95
CA ARG A 144 7.97 9.31 -3.52
C ARG A 144 8.62 10.15 -4.60
N ARG A 145 8.75 9.62 -5.83
CA ARG A 145 9.38 10.35 -6.94
C ARG A 145 8.63 11.63 -7.29
N ARG A 146 7.32 11.67 -7.08
CA ARG A 146 6.46 12.84 -7.29
C ARG A 146 6.28 13.72 -6.06
N GLY A 147 6.94 13.41 -4.94
CA GLY A 147 6.85 14.19 -3.70
C GLY A 147 5.49 14.11 -3.00
N ARG A 148 4.71 13.05 -3.23
CA ARG A 148 3.40 12.83 -2.59
C ARG A 148 3.58 12.12 -1.25
N GLY A 149 3.58 12.90 -0.18
CA GLY A 149 3.79 12.43 1.21
C GLY A 149 2.53 11.96 1.94
N ASP A 150 1.37 11.93 1.28
CA ASP A 150 0.07 11.65 1.89
C ASP A 150 -0.07 10.21 2.36
N ILE A 151 0.60 9.26 1.69
CA ILE A 151 0.56 7.82 2.02
C ILE A 151 1.93 7.36 2.55
N VAL A 152 2.98 7.58 1.77
CA VAL A 152 4.36 7.19 2.08
C VAL A 152 5.18 8.40 2.50
N GLY A 153 5.90 8.29 3.62
CA GLY A 153 6.84 9.32 4.04
C GLY A 153 8.19 9.22 3.29
N PRO A 154 9.08 10.20 3.45
CA PRO A 154 10.46 10.04 3.00
C PRO A 154 11.10 8.80 3.64
N LEU A 155 12.00 8.14 2.92
CA LEU A 155 12.78 7.05 3.51
C LEU A 155 13.82 7.66 4.47
N PRO A 156 14.15 6.98 5.59
CA PRO A 156 15.35 7.27 6.36
C PRO A 156 16.58 7.27 5.44
N PHE A 157 17.56 8.11 5.73
CA PHE A 157 18.75 8.29 4.89
C PHE A 157 19.44 6.96 4.53
N TRP A 158 19.69 6.10 5.53
CA TRP A 158 20.33 4.81 5.32
C TRP A 158 19.54 3.90 4.37
N LEU A 159 18.21 3.98 4.37
CA LEU A 159 17.37 3.19 3.50
C LEU A 159 17.28 3.80 2.10
N ALA A 160 17.37 5.13 1.99
CA ALA A 160 17.48 5.83 0.72
C ALA A 160 18.77 5.48 -0.04
N VAL A 161 19.87 5.18 0.68
CA VAL A 161 21.11 4.66 0.10
C VAL A 161 20.91 3.27 -0.50
N LEU A 162 20.18 2.40 0.20
CA LEU A 162 19.91 1.02 -0.24
C LEU A 162 18.83 0.94 -1.34
N LEU A 163 17.96 1.95 -1.44
CA LEU A 163 16.86 2.03 -2.40
C LEU A 163 16.94 3.32 -3.23
N PRO A 164 17.97 3.50 -4.08
CA PRO A 164 18.22 4.77 -4.78
C PRO A 164 17.09 5.18 -5.74
N ALA A 165 16.31 4.20 -6.24
CA ALA A 165 15.13 4.48 -7.06
C ALA A 165 14.06 5.30 -6.30
N HIS A 166 14.01 5.20 -4.97
CA HIS A 166 13.06 5.93 -4.11
C HIS A 166 13.57 7.28 -3.63
N SER A 167 14.88 7.53 -3.69
CA SER A 167 15.50 8.80 -3.28
C SER A 167 15.56 9.83 -4.41
N THR A 168 15.62 9.35 -5.65
CA THR A 168 15.74 10.23 -6.81
C THR A 168 14.38 10.84 -7.17
N ARG A 169 14.19 12.15 -6.95
CA ARG A 169 13.06 12.86 -7.58
C ARG A 169 13.30 12.88 -9.08
N HIS A 170 12.41 12.24 -9.86
CA HIS A 170 12.35 12.56 -11.29
C HIS A 170 11.75 13.95 -11.42
N ILE A 171 12.61 14.94 -11.65
CA ILE A 171 12.21 16.18 -12.32
C ILE A 171 11.94 15.77 -13.76
N GLY A 172 10.75 15.23 -14.02
CA GLY A 172 10.30 15.03 -15.40
C GLY A 172 10.28 16.40 -16.06
N LYS A 173 11.01 16.55 -17.17
CA LYS A 173 10.83 17.69 -18.09
C LYS A 173 9.34 17.90 -18.27
N ILE A 174 8.89 19.12 -18.02
CA ILE A 174 7.58 19.60 -18.45
C ILE A 174 7.61 19.41 -19.96
N GLU A 175 6.93 18.38 -20.47
CA GLU A 175 6.59 18.33 -21.89
C GLU A 175 5.73 19.56 -22.13
N ALA A 176 6.35 20.56 -22.76
CA ALA A 176 5.66 21.69 -23.35
C ALA A 176 4.62 21.10 -24.30
N ARG A 177 3.35 21.22 -23.93
CA ARG A 177 2.23 21.00 -24.83
C ARG A 177 2.46 21.91 -26.04
N ARG A 178 2.65 21.30 -27.21
CA ARG A 178 2.30 21.91 -28.49
C ARG A 178 0.93 21.38 -28.90
#